data_AF-A0A4P9UKI2-F1
#
_entry.id   AF-A0A4P9UKI2-F1
#
_cell.length_a   1.000
_cell.length_b   1.000
_cell.length_c   1.000
_cell.angle_alpha   90.00
_cell.angle_beta   90.00
_cell.angle_gamma   90.00
#
_symmetry.space_group_name_H-M   'P 1'
#
loop_
_entity.id
_entity.type
_entity.pdbx_description
1 polymer ?
#
loop_
_entity_poly.entity_id
_entity_poly.type
_entity_poly.pdbx_seq_one_letter_code
_entity_poly.pdbx_strand_id
1 'polypeptide(L)'
;MCLWHTPRFSAVGKSERRELRSRMAVLLAHLLKWQYQACFRSKSWQRAIKEQRRGIAGCLKETPSLKTDLTQPDWREWVWSDAVSLAVKETGLDCFPESCPWDIEQVMDSEFWPE
;
A
#
# COMPACT_ATOMS: atom_id res chain seq x y z
N MET A 1 -1.52 6.66 45.10
CA MET A 1 -2.35 7.57 44.28
C MET A 1 -2.08 7.28 42.83
N CYS A 2 -3.08 6.75 42.11
CA CYS A 2 -3.00 6.36 40.72
C CYS A 2 -3.29 7.56 39.81
N LEU A 3 -2.34 7.99 38.98
CA LEU A 3 -2.61 8.89 37.86
C LEU A 3 -1.76 8.53 36.64
N TRP A 4 -2.06 7.38 36.03
CA TRP A 4 -1.77 7.14 34.61
C TRP A 4 -2.91 7.75 33.79
N HIS A 5 -2.82 9.03 33.46
CA HIS A 5 -3.66 9.63 32.43
C HIS A 5 -2.80 9.91 31.20
N THR A 6 -2.57 8.89 30.40
CA THR A 6 -2.22 9.09 28.99
C THR A 6 -3.51 9.36 28.22
N PRO A 7 -3.73 10.55 27.65
CA PRO A 7 -4.86 10.77 26.76
C PRO A 7 -4.70 9.87 25.53
N ARG A 8 -5.50 8.81 25.44
CA ARG A 8 -5.47 7.78 24.38
C ARG A 8 -6.05 8.24 23.04
N PHE A 9 -6.36 9.52 22.83
CA PHE A 9 -7.26 9.92 21.74
C PHE A 9 -6.63 10.65 20.53
N SER A 10 -5.31 10.83 20.47
CA SER A 10 -4.66 11.48 19.30
C SER A 10 -3.70 10.59 18.51
N ALA A 11 -3.45 9.35 18.96
CA ALA A 11 -2.58 8.40 18.24
C ALA A 11 -3.30 7.65 17.11
N VAL A 12 -4.63 7.46 17.23
CA VAL A 12 -5.40 6.60 16.32
C VAL A 12 -5.30 7.10 14.88
N GLY A 13 -5.51 8.39 14.62
CA GLY A 13 -5.42 8.96 13.27
C GLY A 13 -4.02 9.00 12.64
N LYS A 14 -2.94 8.79 13.42
CA LYS A 14 -1.58 8.61 12.89
C LYS A 14 -1.31 7.15 12.57
N SER A 15 -1.82 6.23 13.40
CA SER A 15 -1.73 4.80 13.17
C SER A 15 -2.49 4.37 11.91
N GLU A 16 -3.71 4.85 11.70
CA GLU A 16 -4.51 4.54 10.50
C GLU A 16 -3.81 4.97 9.21
N ARG A 17 -3.21 6.19 9.20
CA ARG A 17 -2.40 6.67 8.07
C ARG A 17 -1.21 5.77 7.78
N ARG A 18 -0.51 5.35 8.84
CA ARG A 18 0.64 4.47 8.72
C ARG A 18 0.24 3.09 8.22
N GLU A 19 -0.88 2.56 8.71
CA GLU A 19 -1.43 1.28 8.27
C GLU A 19 -1.84 1.34 6.80
N LEU A 20 -2.58 2.37 6.39
CA LEU A 20 -2.96 2.59 5.00
C LEU A 20 -1.71 2.64 4.09
N ARG A 21 -0.70 3.43 4.47
CA ARG A 21 0.58 3.49 3.75
C ARG A 21 1.23 2.12 3.65
N SER A 22 1.32 1.38 4.76
CA SER A 22 1.95 0.06 4.77
C SER A 22 1.22 -0.92 3.86
N ARG A 23 -0.12 -0.95 3.90
CA ARG A 23 -0.95 -1.82 3.04
C ARG A 23 -0.79 -1.44 1.56
N MET A 24 -0.76 -0.14 1.26
CA MET A 24 -0.59 0.37 -0.10
C MET A 24 0.80 0.02 -0.65
N ALA A 25 1.85 0.15 0.17
CA ALA A 25 3.20 -0.21 -0.23
C ALA A 25 3.31 -1.72 -0.54
N VAL A 26 2.71 -2.58 0.29
CA VAL A 26 2.65 -4.02 0.06
C VAL A 26 1.87 -4.36 -1.22
N LEU A 27 0.75 -3.68 -1.47
CA LEU A 27 -0.04 -3.85 -2.70
C LEU A 27 0.80 -3.51 -3.94
N LEU A 28 1.47 -2.36 -3.95
CA LEU A 28 2.34 -1.94 -5.04
C LEU A 28 3.54 -2.88 -5.22
N ALA A 29 4.17 -3.32 -4.13
CA ALA A 29 5.25 -4.30 -4.18
C ALA A 29 4.78 -5.61 -4.83
N HIS A 30 3.57 -6.08 -4.50
CA HIS A 30 2.99 -7.25 -5.16
C HIS A 30 2.69 -7.03 -6.65
N LEU A 31 2.26 -5.84 -7.05
CA LEU A 31 2.04 -5.49 -8.46
C LEU A 31 3.37 -5.42 -9.23
N LEU A 32 4.42 -4.84 -8.64
CA LEU A 32 5.77 -4.87 -9.19
C LEU A 32 6.25 -6.31 -9.38
N LYS A 33 6.11 -7.15 -8.36
CA LYS A 33 6.40 -8.58 -8.46
C LYS A 33 5.60 -9.25 -9.57
N TRP A 34 4.32 -8.89 -9.72
CA TRP A 34 3.46 -9.46 -10.77
C TRP A 34 3.93 -9.11 -12.19
N GLN A 35 4.40 -7.88 -12.39
CA GLN A 35 4.94 -7.41 -13.67
C GLN A 35 6.30 -8.05 -13.98
N TYR A 36 7.24 -8.01 -13.03
CA TYR A 36 8.62 -8.45 -13.25
C TYR A 36 8.84 -9.96 -13.09
N GLN A 37 8.01 -10.64 -12.30
CA GLN A 37 8.06 -12.09 -12.08
C GLN A 37 6.82 -12.79 -12.66
N ALA A 38 6.54 -12.54 -13.94
CA ALA A 38 5.40 -13.14 -14.65
C ALA A 38 5.36 -14.69 -14.57
N CYS A 39 6.53 -15.33 -14.46
CA CYS A 39 6.66 -16.78 -14.33
C CYS A 39 6.09 -17.35 -13.02
N PHE A 40 5.89 -16.52 -11.98
CA PHE A 40 5.40 -16.95 -10.65
C PHE A 40 3.94 -16.52 -10.38
N ARG A 41 3.21 -16.06 -11.40
CA ARG A 41 1.80 -15.65 -11.32
C ARG A 41 0.90 -16.78 -10.81
N SER A 42 0.74 -16.83 -9.49
CA SER A 42 -0.06 -17.85 -8.80
C SER A 42 -1.40 -17.29 -8.35
N LYS A 43 -2.44 -18.13 -8.31
CA LYS A 43 -3.77 -17.75 -7.80
C LYS A 43 -3.71 -17.21 -6.36
N SER A 44 -2.75 -17.68 -5.55
CA SER A 44 -2.53 -17.18 -4.19
C SER A 44 -2.06 -15.72 -4.16
N TRP A 45 -1.21 -15.29 -5.08
CA TRP A 45 -0.77 -13.89 -5.18
C TRP A 45 -1.89 -12.98 -5.65
N GLN A 46 -2.69 -13.44 -6.61
CA GLN A 46 -3.89 -12.70 -7.02
C GLN A 46 -4.84 -12.49 -5.84
N ARG A 47 -5.03 -13.52 -5.01
CA ARG A 47 -5.83 -13.41 -3.78
C ARG A 47 -5.21 -12.43 -2.77
N ALA A 48 -3.89 -12.47 -2.58
CA ALA A 48 -3.20 -11.54 -1.69
C ALA A 48 -3.39 -10.08 -2.13
N ILE A 49 -3.23 -9.79 -3.43
CA ILE A 49 -3.47 -8.46 -4.03
C ILE A 49 -4.92 -8.00 -3.79
N LYS A 50 -5.89 -8.88 -4.07
CA LYS A 50 -7.32 -8.60 -3.81
C LYS A 50 -7.61 -8.33 -2.33
N GLU A 51 -6.97 -9.07 -1.44
CA GLU A 51 -7.11 -8.87 0.01
C GLU A 51 -6.53 -7.53 0.46
N GLN A 52 -5.35 -7.15 -0.04
CA GLN A 52 -4.77 -5.82 0.24
C GLN A 52 -5.67 -4.69 -0.25
N ARG A 53 -6.20 -4.79 -1.48
CA ARG A 53 -7.18 -3.83 -2.03
C ARG A 53 -8.42 -3.70 -1.13
N ARG A 54 -8.96 -4.83 -0.68
CA ARG A 54 -10.12 -4.85 0.21
C ARG A 54 -9.80 -4.22 1.57
N GLY A 55 -8.63 -4.52 2.13
CA GLY A 55 -8.15 -3.93 3.38
C GLY A 55 -8.00 -2.41 3.29
N ILE A 56 -7.39 -1.91 2.20
CA ILE A 56 -7.25 -0.48 1.93
C ILE A 56 -8.63 0.18 1.80
N ALA A 57 -9.53 -0.42 1.03
CA ALA A 57 -10.91 0.08 0.90
C ALA A 57 -11.63 0.12 2.26
N GLY A 58 -11.37 -0.85 3.14
CA GLY A 58 -11.82 -0.85 4.53
C GLY A 58 -11.32 0.36 5.31
N CYS A 59 -10.00 0.58 5.35
CA CYS A 59 -9.41 1.74 6.03
C CYS A 59 -9.97 3.07 5.52
N LEU A 60 -10.16 3.21 4.20
CA LEU A 60 -10.74 4.42 3.60
C LEU A 60 -12.23 4.60 3.91
N LYS A 61 -12.95 3.49 4.16
CA LYS A 61 -14.36 3.53 4.56
C LYS A 61 -14.50 3.95 6.02
N GLU A 62 -13.60 3.49 6.89
CA GLU A 62 -13.58 3.86 8.30
C GLU A 62 -13.12 5.31 8.49
N THR A 63 -12.11 5.74 7.73
CA THR A 63 -11.54 7.09 7.82
C THR A 63 -11.46 7.75 6.43
N PRO A 64 -12.55 8.40 5.97
CA PRO A 64 -12.58 9.00 4.63
C PRO A 64 -11.60 10.17 4.47
N SER A 65 -11.16 10.81 5.56
CA SER A 65 -10.13 11.86 5.52
C SER A 65 -8.77 11.35 5.01
N LEU A 66 -8.51 10.04 5.10
CA LEU A 66 -7.31 9.43 4.53
C LEU A 66 -7.28 9.47 3.00
N LYS A 67 -8.44 9.61 2.34
CA LYS A 67 -8.48 9.75 0.88
C LYS A 67 -7.72 11.01 0.43
N THR A 68 -7.71 12.05 1.25
CA THR A 68 -6.94 13.26 0.96
C THR A 68 -5.44 12.97 1.01
N ASP A 69 -4.95 12.15 1.96
CA ASP A 69 -3.55 11.72 2.00
C ASP A 69 -3.18 10.93 0.74
N LEU A 70 -4.07 10.09 0.19
CA LEU A 70 -3.80 9.34 -1.06
C LEU A 70 -3.49 10.27 -2.24
N THR A 71 -4.16 11.42 -2.30
CA THR A 71 -3.96 12.40 -3.39
C THR A 71 -2.71 13.25 -3.22
N GLN A 72 -2.05 13.22 -2.05
CA GLN A 72 -0.85 14.02 -1.80
C GLN A 72 0.36 13.44 -2.55
N PRO A 73 1.12 14.26 -3.31
CA PRO A 73 2.28 13.79 -4.05
C PRO A 73 3.36 13.23 -3.13
N ASP A 74 3.67 13.91 -2.02
CA ASP A 74 4.68 13.44 -1.04
C ASP A 74 4.31 12.05 -0.48
N TRP A 75 3.02 11.82 -0.22
CA TRP A 75 2.53 10.54 0.29
C TRP A 75 2.69 9.44 -0.75
N ARG A 76 2.41 9.74 -2.03
CA ARG A 76 2.59 8.80 -3.15
C ARG A 76 4.05 8.40 -3.31
N GLU A 77 4.97 9.37 -3.28
CA GLU A 77 6.42 9.10 -3.36
C GLU A 77 6.90 8.23 -2.20
N TRP A 78 6.44 8.54 -1.00
CA TRP A 78 6.76 7.79 0.21
C TRP A 78 6.30 6.33 0.15
N VAL A 79 5.07 6.11 -0.29
CA VAL A 79 4.50 4.77 -0.47
C VAL A 79 5.21 4.02 -1.59
N TRP A 80 5.55 4.71 -2.69
CA TRP A 80 6.30 4.14 -3.80
C TRP A 80 7.70 3.68 -3.38
N SER A 81 8.43 4.52 -2.65
CA SER A 81 9.76 4.19 -2.13
C SER A 81 9.74 2.97 -1.21
N ASP A 82 8.74 2.87 -0.31
CA ASP A 82 8.51 1.68 0.52
C ASP A 82 8.19 0.45 -0.34
N ALA A 83 7.33 0.59 -1.35
CA ALA A 83 6.93 -0.50 -2.24
C ALA A 83 8.11 -1.05 -3.05
N VAL A 84 8.93 -0.17 -3.63
CA VAL A 84 10.16 -0.54 -4.33
C VAL A 84 11.12 -1.23 -3.36
N SER A 85 11.34 -0.66 -2.17
CA SER A 85 12.21 -1.28 -1.16
C SER A 85 11.74 -2.68 -0.74
N LEU A 86 10.43 -2.88 -0.59
CA LEU A 86 9.81 -4.18 -0.33
C LEU A 86 10.01 -5.14 -1.51
N ALA A 87 9.74 -4.68 -2.74
CA ALA A 87 9.90 -5.49 -3.95
C ALA A 87 11.36 -5.91 -4.14
N VAL A 88 12.32 -4.99 -3.98
CA VAL A 88 13.77 -5.28 -4.01
C VAL A 88 14.13 -6.30 -2.94
N LYS A 89 13.65 -6.12 -1.71
CA LYS A 89 13.94 -7.04 -0.61
C LYS A 89 13.37 -8.45 -0.84
N GLU A 90 12.18 -8.56 -1.43
CA GLU A 90 11.52 -9.83 -1.68
C GLU A 90 11.99 -10.54 -2.96
N THR A 91 12.39 -9.80 -4.00
CA THR A 91 12.76 -10.35 -5.30
C THR A 91 14.26 -10.33 -5.59
N GLY A 92 15.01 -9.45 -4.91
CA GLY A 92 16.40 -9.16 -5.22
C GLY A 92 16.62 -8.36 -6.50
N LEU A 93 15.57 -7.85 -7.15
CA LEU A 93 15.66 -7.05 -8.37
C LEU A 93 15.83 -5.57 -8.04
N ASP A 94 16.64 -4.84 -8.82
CA ASP A 94 16.81 -3.38 -8.72
C ASP A 94 16.28 -2.62 -9.95
N CYS A 95 15.71 -3.33 -10.93
CA CYS A 95 15.27 -2.78 -12.21
C CYS A 95 13.88 -2.10 -12.19
N PHE A 96 13.48 -1.54 -11.04
CA PHE A 96 12.19 -0.87 -10.87
C PHE A 96 12.23 0.60 -11.31
N PRO A 97 11.11 1.17 -11.80
CA PRO A 97 11.10 2.56 -12.23
C PRO A 97 11.20 3.53 -11.04
N GLU A 98 11.85 4.68 -11.25
CA GLU A 98 12.04 5.70 -10.21
C GLU A 98 10.72 6.33 -9.74
N SER A 99 9.68 6.30 -10.59
CA SER A 99 8.35 6.83 -10.29
C SER A 99 7.27 5.78 -10.55
N CYS A 100 6.18 5.85 -9.78
CA CYS A 100 5.04 4.95 -9.93
C CYS A 100 4.36 5.18 -11.28
N PRO A 101 4.35 4.18 -12.20
CA PRO A 101 3.71 4.33 -13.51
C PRO A 101 2.18 4.17 -13.45
N TRP A 102 1.64 3.77 -12.29
CA TRP A 102 0.22 3.48 -12.10
C TRP A 102 -0.44 4.53 -11.21
N ASP A 103 -1.68 4.85 -11.53
CA ASP A 103 -2.50 5.66 -10.65
C ASP A 103 -3.08 4.86 -9.48
N ILE A 104 -3.33 5.53 -8.36
CA ILE A 104 -3.95 4.88 -7.18
C ILE A 104 -5.29 4.27 -7.56
N GLU A 105 -6.07 4.94 -8.41
CA GLU A 105 -7.35 4.43 -8.89
C GLU A 105 -7.18 3.14 -9.68
N GLN A 106 -6.16 3.05 -10.56
CA GLN A 106 -5.82 1.83 -11.28
C GLN A 106 -5.32 0.73 -10.33
N VAL A 107 -4.43 1.06 -9.40
CA VAL A 107 -3.89 0.13 -8.41
C VAL A 107 -4.99 -0.46 -7.53
N MET A 108 -6.00 0.36 -7.20
CA MET A 108 -7.18 -0.04 -6.44
C MET A 108 -8.21 -0.80 -7.27
N ASP A 109 -8.20 -0.66 -8.59
CA ASP A 109 -9.13 -1.32 -9.49
C ASP A 109 -8.91 -2.85 -9.47
N SER A 110 -9.99 -3.61 -9.25
CA SER A 110 -9.89 -5.06 -9.07
C SER A 110 -9.54 -5.84 -10.35
N GLU A 111 -9.80 -5.23 -11.51
CA GLU A 111 -9.58 -5.78 -12.85
C GLU A 111 -8.23 -5.33 -13.42
N PHE A 112 -7.60 -4.32 -12.83
CA PHE A 112 -6.27 -3.88 -13.22
C PHE A 112 -5.17 -4.87 -12.77
N TRP A 113 -4.40 -5.33 -13.74
CA TRP A 113 -3.19 -6.14 -13.57
C TRP A 113 -2.13 -5.62 -14.55
N PRO A 114 -0.92 -5.26 -14.09
CA PRO A 114 0.15 -4.85 -14.99
C PRO A 114 0.61 -6.05 -15.83
N GLU A 115 0.66 -5.88 -17.14
CA GLU A 115 1.13 -6.90 -18.08
C GLU A 115 2.65 -6.95 -18.17
#